data_AF-S6I855-F1
#
_entry.id   AF-S6I855-F1
#
_cell.length_a   1.000
_cell.length_b   1.000
_cell.length_c   1.000
_cell.angle_alpha   90.00
_cell.angle_beta   90.00
_cell.angle_gamma   90.00
#
_symmetry.space_group_name_H-M   'P 1'
#
loop_
_entity.id
_entity.type
_entity.pdbx_description
1 polymer ?
#
loop_
_entity_poly.entity_id
_entity_poly.type
_entity_poly.pdbx_seq_one_letter_code
_entity_poly.pdbx_strand_id
1 'polypeptide(L)'
;MSKWGAAEVILFTGFIIFVLSYGQLNKKTTDNSYSLNAEARQQELERKREQSNRDFMMQTCYAEKARQKTWRASQDSHHANRNLAEYYKIFGIEADAIIAAENKSYEENKTKFVEISCEY
;
A
#
# COMPACT_ATOMS: atom_id res chain seq x y z
N MET A 1 69.96 -27.79 35.73
CA MET A 1 68.49 -27.69 35.65
C MET A 1 68.14 -26.84 34.43
N SER A 2 67.55 -27.49 33.43
CA SER A 2 67.43 -27.07 32.04
C SER A 2 66.41 -25.94 31.88
N LYS A 3 66.87 -24.70 31.65
CA LYS A 3 66.02 -23.53 31.33
C LYS A 3 65.24 -23.68 30.01
N TRP A 4 65.57 -24.70 29.21
CA TRP A 4 64.98 -24.98 27.90
C TRP A 4 63.55 -25.52 27.95
N GLY A 5 63.19 -26.32 28.96
CA GLY A 5 61.85 -26.91 29.05
C GLY A 5 60.73 -25.90 29.33
N ALA A 6 61.03 -24.82 30.06
CA ALA A 6 60.03 -23.78 30.34
C ALA A 6 59.70 -22.93 29.10
N ALA A 7 60.71 -22.65 28.26
CA ALA A 7 60.52 -21.89 27.02
C ALA A 7 59.69 -22.67 26.00
N GLU A 8 59.95 -23.97 25.87
CA GLU A 8 59.18 -24.86 24.98
C GLU A 8 57.72 -24.94 25.38
N VAL A 9 57.42 -25.05 26.68
CA VAL A 9 56.03 -25.09 27.18
C VAL A 9 55.29 -23.80 26.85
N ILE A 10 55.89 -22.63 27.07
CA ILE A 10 55.25 -21.34 26.78
C ILE A 10 54.95 -21.21 25.27
N LEU A 11 55.89 -21.56 24.41
CA LEU A 11 55.71 -21.53 22.96
C LEU A 11 54.63 -22.50 22.49
N PHE A 12 54.62 -23.73 23.03
CA PHE A 12 53.62 -24.73 22.68
C PHE A 12 52.22 -24.30 23.11
N THR A 13 52.10 -23.74 24.31
CA THR A 13 50.81 -23.30 24.86
C THR A 13 50.28 -22.09 24.09
N GLY A 14 51.14 -21.13 23.75
CA GLY A 14 50.78 -19.99 22.91
C GLY A 14 50.35 -20.41 21.50
N PHE A 15 51.03 -21.38 20.90
CA PHE A 15 50.67 -21.92 19.59
C PHE A 15 49.29 -22.60 19.60
N ILE A 16 49.01 -23.42 20.63
CA ILE A 16 47.71 -24.09 20.78
C ILE A 16 46.58 -23.05 20.93
N ILE A 17 46.77 -22.03 21.77
CA ILE A 17 45.79 -20.96 21.93
C ILE A 17 45.57 -20.23 20.61
N PHE A 18 46.63 -19.91 19.87
CA PHE A 18 46.53 -19.22 18.58
C PHE A 18 45.74 -20.05 17.56
N VAL A 19 46.07 -21.34 17.39
CA VAL A 19 45.39 -22.23 16.44
C VAL A 19 43.92 -22.44 16.80
N LEU A 20 43.60 -22.64 18.09
CA LEU A 20 42.23 -22.80 18.55
C LEU A 20 41.42 -21.50 18.41
N SER A 21 42.04 -20.35 18.66
CA SER A 21 41.41 -19.03 18.51
C SER A 21 41.09 -18.71 17.06
N TYR A 22 42.01 -19.00 16.13
CA TYR A 22 41.84 -18.73 14.70
C TYR A 22 40.62 -19.47 14.11
N GLY A 23 40.41 -20.73 14.49
CA GLY A 23 39.28 -21.53 14.03
C GLY A 23 37.93 -21.09 14.63
N GLN A 24 37.92 -20.58 15.87
CA GLN A 24 36.72 -20.11 16.57
C GLN A 24 36.28 -18.72 16.10
N LEU A 25 37.22 -17.81 15.82
CA LEU A 25 36.95 -16.44 15.38
C LEU A 25 36.35 -16.37 13.97
N ASN A 26 36.78 -17.26 13.06
CA ASN A 26 36.20 -17.36 11.72
C ASN A 26 34.74 -17.85 11.72
N LYS A 27 34.33 -18.67 12.70
CA LYS A 27 32.95 -19.16 12.81
C LYS A 27 31.99 -18.13 13.40
N LYS A 28 32.43 -17.35 14.40
CA LYS A 28 31.57 -16.30 15.00
C LYS A 28 31.30 -15.12 14.07
N THR A 29 32.22 -14.79 13.17
CA THR A 29 32.02 -13.72 12.18
C THR A 29 31.02 -14.10 11.09
N THR A 30 30.89 -15.40 10.79
CA THR A 30 29.91 -15.90 9.81
C THR A 30 28.47 -15.84 10.35
N ASP A 31 28.25 -16.11 11.64
CA ASP A 31 26.91 -16.04 12.25
C ASP A 31 26.30 -14.63 12.21
N ASN A 32 27.10 -13.58 12.44
CA ASN A 32 26.62 -12.20 12.33
C ASN A 32 26.26 -11.77 10.90
N SER A 33 26.84 -12.41 9.87
CA SER A 33 26.47 -12.14 8.49
C SER A 33 25.13 -12.78 8.10
N TYR A 34 24.72 -13.84 8.79
CA TYR A 34 23.44 -14.50 8.57
C TYR A 34 22.27 -13.70 9.11
N SER A 35 22.39 -13.10 10.29
CA SER A 35 21.36 -12.23 10.86
C SER A 35 21.15 -10.97 10.02
N LEU A 36 22.22 -10.35 9.55
CA LEU A 36 22.15 -9.16 8.69
C LEU A 36 21.45 -9.45 7.34
N ASN A 37 21.73 -10.63 6.76
CA ASN A 37 21.07 -11.10 5.54
C ASN A 37 19.60 -11.47 5.78
N ALA A 38 19.25 -11.97 6.97
CA ALA A 38 17.88 -12.27 7.33
C ALA A 38 17.05 -10.98 7.55
N GLU A 39 17.61 -9.99 8.24
CA GLU A 39 16.99 -8.67 8.42
C GLU A 39 16.82 -7.93 7.09
N ALA A 40 17.82 -7.97 6.20
CA ALA A 40 17.71 -7.38 4.87
C ALA A 40 16.57 -8.00 4.04
N ARG A 41 16.40 -9.34 4.12
CA ARG A 41 15.28 -10.03 3.46
C ARG A 41 13.93 -9.66 4.07
N GLN A 42 13.84 -9.49 5.39
CA GLN A 42 12.59 -9.07 6.04
C GLN A 42 12.20 -7.65 5.63
N GLN A 43 13.14 -6.69 5.63
CA GLN A 43 12.89 -5.34 5.16
C GLN A 43 12.48 -5.28 3.68
N GLU A 44 13.05 -6.14 2.84
CA GLU A 44 12.65 -6.21 1.42
C GLU A 44 11.23 -6.77 1.26
N LEU A 45 10.85 -7.77 2.06
CA LEU A 45 9.49 -8.31 2.07
C LEU A 45 8.48 -7.27 2.58
N GLU A 46 8.82 -6.48 3.60
CA GLU A 46 7.98 -5.40 4.10
C GLU A 46 7.79 -4.31 3.05
N ARG A 47 8.87 -3.84 2.40
CA ARG A 47 8.76 -2.87 1.30
C ARG A 47 7.92 -3.37 0.13
N LYS A 48 8.04 -4.66 -0.23
CA LYS A 48 7.20 -5.27 -1.28
C LYS A 48 5.73 -5.34 -0.87
N ARG A 49 5.43 -5.66 0.39
CA ARG A 49 4.06 -5.66 0.93
C ARG A 49 3.48 -4.25 0.94
N GLU A 50 4.26 -3.26 1.38
CA GLU A 50 3.84 -1.87 1.34
C GLU A 50 3.53 -1.43 -0.08
N GLN A 51 4.43 -1.65 -1.03
CA GLN A 51 4.21 -1.33 -2.46
C GLN A 51 2.96 -2.00 -3.01
N SER A 52 2.80 -3.31 -2.78
CA SER A 52 1.59 -4.03 -3.21
C SER A 52 0.32 -3.47 -2.59
N ASN A 53 0.37 -3.01 -1.33
CA ASN A 53 -0.77 -2.41 -0.67
C ASN A 53 -1.06 -1.01 -1.23
N ARG A 54 -0.02 -0.22 -1.54
CA ARG A 54 -0.18 1.09 -2.22
C ARG A 54 -0.86 0.91 -3.58
N ASP A 55 -0.37 -0.03 -4.38
CA ASP A 55 -0.90 -0.32 -5.71
C ASP A 55 -2.35 -0.79 -5.64
N PHE A 56 -2.67 -1.66 -4.67
CA PHE A 56 -4.03 -2.10 -4.41
C PHE A 56 -4.95 -0.92 -4.05
N MET A 57 -4.54 -0.05 -3.14
CA MET A 57 -5.30 1.13 -2.74
C MET A 57 -5.52 2.12 -3.90
N MET A 58 -4.51 2.32 -4.75
CA MET A 58 -4.65 3.14 -5.96
C MET A 58 -5.64 2.52 -6.94
N GLN A 59 -5.54 1.20 -7.17
CA GLN A 59 -6.42 0.49 -8.08
C GLN A 59 -7.88 0.52 -7.61
N THR A 60 -8.13 0.33 -6.31
CA THR A 60 -9.48 0.43 -5.74
C THR A 60 -10.02 1.84 -5.85
N CYS A 61 -9.19 2.87 -5.58
CA CYS A 61 -9.58 4.27 -5.75
C CYS A 61 -9.99 4.59 -7.20
N TYR A 62 -9.20 4.17 -8.20
CA TYR A 62 -9.55 4.39 -9.61
C TYR A 62 -10.80 3.61 -10.03
N ALA A 63 -10.99 2.38 -9.53
CA ALA A 63 -12.19 1.61 -9.80
C ALA A 63 -13.44 2.30 -9.24
N GLU A 64 -13.34 2.90 -8.05
CA GLU A 64 -14.44 3.64 -7.43
C GLU A 64 -14.71 4.97 -8.15
N LYS A 65 -13.66 5.70 -8.55
CA LYS A 65 -13.79 6.90 -9.41
C LYS A 65 -14.48 6.58 -10.74
N ALA A 66 -14.16 5.44 -11.35
CA ALA A 66 -14.80 5.00 -12.58
C ALA A 66 -16.30 4.66 -12.35
N ARG A 67 -16.63 3.94 -11.27
CA ARG A 67 -18.03 3.65 -10.89
C ARG A 67 -18.84 4.91 -10.61
N GLN A 68 -18.26 5.91 -9.94
CA GLN A 68 -18.93 7.18 -9.74
C GLN A 68 -19.18 7.93 -11.05
N LYS A 69 -18.20 7.94 -11.97
CA LYS A 69 -18.37 8.55 -13.30
C LYS A 69 -19.48 7.88 -14.10
N THR A 70 -19.54 6.54 -14.14
CA THR A 70 -20.60 5.84 -14.89
C THR A 70 -21.97 6.05 -14.26
N TRP A 71 -22.05 6.08 -12.93
CA TRP A 71 -23.30 6.37 -12.23
C TRP A 71 -23.78 7.81 -12.47
N ARG A 72 -22.88 8.81 -12.44
CA ARG A 72 -23.23 10.19 -12.82
C ARG A 72 -23.71 10.28 -14.27
N ALA A 73 -22.99 9.68 -15.21
CA ALA A 73 -23.39 9.68 -16.62
C ALA A 73 -24.78 9.05 -16.82
N SER A 74 -25.11 8.00 -16.07
CA SER A 74 -26.46 7.41 -16.07
C SER A 74 -27.50 8.39 -15.53
N GLN A 75 -27.29 9.02 -14.37
CA GLN A 75 -28.18 10.03 -13.81
C GLN A 75 -28.40 11.21 -14.77
N ASP A 76 -27.31 11.74 -15.34
CA ASP A 76 -27.34 12.83 -16.30
C ASP A 76 -28.14 12.45 -17.54
N SER A 77 -27.95 11.23 -18.07
CA SER A 77 -28.71 10.75 -19.22
C SER A 77 -30.20 10.52 -18.91
N HIS A 78 -30.53 10.07 -17.70
CA HIS A 78 -31.91 9.92 -17.26
C HIS A 78 -32.62 11.26 -17.11
N HIS A 79 -31.91 12.27 -16.63
CA HIS A 79 -32.42 13.63 -16.54
C HIS A 79 -32.55 14.29 -17.93
N ALA A 80 -31.56 14.11 -18.80
CA ALA A 80 -31.52 14.73 -20.13
C ALA A 80 -32.50 14.11 -21.15
N ASN A 81 -32.72 12.78 -21.10
CA ASN A 81 -33.60 12.09 -22.04
C ASN A 81 -35.08 12.14 -21.66
N ARG A 82 -35.43 12.74 -20.52
CA ARG A 82 -36.84 12.99 -20.18
C ARG A 82 -37.25 14.33 -20.78
N ASN A 83 -38.16 14.30 -21.76
CA ASN A 83 -39.05 15.43 -22.01
C ASN A 83 -39.92 15.59 -20.77
N LEU A 84 -39.40 16.27 -19.75
CA LEU A 84 -40.05 16.53 -18.47
C LEU A 84 -41.46 17.09 -18.68
N ALA A 85 -41.63 18.02 -19.63
CA ALA A 85 -42.94 18.58 -19.98
C ALA A 85 -43.96 17.56 -20.51
N GLU A 86 -43.51 16.49 -21.15
CA GLU A 86 -44.39 15.48 -21.77
C GLU A 86 -44.74 14.35 -20.79
N TYR A 87 -43.76 13.93 -19.97
CA TYR A 87 -43.96 12.94 -18.90
C TYR A 87 -44.82 13.50 -17.76
N TYR A 88 -44.60 14.76 -17.38
CA TYR A 88 -45.34 15.38 -16.28
C TYR A 88 -46.65 16.05 -16.72
N LYS A 89 -47.01 15.94 -18.01
CA LYS A 89 -48.28 16.42 -18.55
C LYS A 89 -49.51 15.85 -17.83
N ILE A 90 -49.37 14.66 -17.23
CA ILE A 90 -50.41 13.98 -16.44
C ILE A 90 -50.78 14.77 -15.18
N PHE A 91 -49.85 15.57 -14.65
CA PHE A 91 -50.07 16.39 -13.45
C PHE A 91 -50.73 17.75 -13.75
N GLY A 92 -51.02 18.05 -15.03
CA GLY A 92 -51.74 19.26 -15.42
C GLY A 92 -51.08 20.53 -14.88
N ILE A 93 -51.79 21.27 -14.03
CA ILE A 93 -51.34 22.55 -13.45
C ILE A 93 -50.15 22.36 -12.49
N GLU A 94 -50.00 21.19 -11.88
CA GLU A 94 -48.92 20.89 -10.93
C GLU A 94 -47.63 20.41 -11.60
N ALA A 95 -47.64 20.22 -12.92
CA ALA A 95 -46.49 19.73 -13.67
C ALA A 95 -45.24 20.59 -13.44
N ASP A 96 -45.38 21.91 -13.47
CA ASP A 96 -44.26 22.83 -13.30
C ASP A 96 -43.62 22.75 -11.90
N ALA A 97 -44.43 22.53 -10.86
CA ALA A 97 -43.95 22.39 -9.49
C ALA A 97 -43.16 21.08 -9.30
N ILE A 98 -43.60 20.00 -9.95
CA ILE A 98 -42.93 18.70 -9.89
C ILE A 98 -41.62 18.72 -10.68
N ILE A 99 -41.61 19.35 -11.87
CA ILE A 99 -40.40 19.55 -12.67
C ILE A 99 -39.39 20.40 -11.90
N ALA A 100 -39.83 21.47 -11.23
CA ALA A 100 -38.96 22.31 -10.41
C ALA A 100 -38.38 21.54 -9.22
N ALA A 101 -39.16 20.66 -8.58
CA ALA A 101 -38.70 19.81 -7.49
C ALA A 101 -37.68 18.76 -7.96
N GLU A 102 -37.89 18.12 -9.11
CA GLU A 102 -36.96 17.14 -9.69
C GLU A 102 -35.64 17.80 -10.10
N ASN A 103 -35.70 18.95 -10.78
CA ASN A 103 -34.51 19.74 -11.14
C ASN A 103 -33.70 20.15 -9.89
N LYS A 104 -34.39 20.59 -8.83
CA LYS A 104 -33.73 20.95 -7.56
C LYS A 104 -33.03 19.75 -6.91
N SER A 105 -33.71 18.60 -6.87
CA SER A 105 -33.12 17.35 -6.35
C SER A 105 -31.90 16.89 -7.15
N TYR A 106 -31.96 17.03 -8.48
CA TYR A 106 -30.84 16.70 -9.37
C TYR A 106 -29.64 17.61 -9.15
N GLU A 107 -29.83 18.93 -9.07
CA GLU A 107 -28.75 19.90 -8.77
C GLU A 107 -28.15 19.68 -7.36
N GLU A 108 -28.99 19.41 -6.35
CA GLU A 108 -28.51 19.06 -5.00
C GLU A 108 -27.68 17.78 -5.00
N ASN A 109 -28.09 16.74 -5.72
CA ASN A 109 -27.31 15.51 -5.85
C ASN A 109 -26.01 15.75 -6.59
N LYS A 110 -26.03 16.51 -7.70
CA LYS A 110 -24.84 16.84 -8.49
C LYS A 110 -23.73 17.49 -7.66
N THR A 111 -24.10 18.39 -6.73
CA THR A 111 -23.14 19.05 -5.82
C THR A 111 -22.60 18.16 -4.70
N LYS A 112 -23.32 17.09 -4.32
CA LYS A 112 -22.86 16.14 -3.27
C LYS A 112 -21.75 15.21 -3.75
N PHE A 113 -21.53 15.08 -5.04
CA PHE A 113 -20.46 14.23 -5.55
C PHE A 113 -19.12 14.96 -5.50
N VAL A 114 -18.39 14.79 -4.40
CA VAL A 114 -16.99 15.17 -4.29
C VAL A 114 -16.18 14.37 -5.33
N GLU A 115 -15.32 15.05 -6.09
CA GLU A 115 -14.41 14.35 -7.00
C GLU A 115 -13.39 13.56 -6.18
N ILE A 116 -13.39 12.24 -6.32
CA ILE A 116 -12.37 11.40 -5.70
C ILE A 116 -11.00 11.76 -6.30
N SER A 117 -10.09 12.27 -5.47
CA SER A 117 -8.67 12.43 -5.78
C SER A 117 -7.93 11.16 -5.40
N CYS A 118 -7.42 10.44 -6.39
CA CYS A 118 -6.53 9.31 -6.19
C CYS A 118 -5.09 9.83 -6.28
N GLU A 119 -4.62 10.45 -5.21
CA GLU A 119 -3.21 10.85 -5.03
C GLU A 119 -2.66 10.09 -3.82
N TYR A 120 -1.41 9.63 -3.93
CA TYR A 120 -0.70 8.87 -2.89
C TYR A 120 0.38 9.72 -2.23
#